data_AF-E6TT66-F1
#
_entry.id   AF-E6TT66-F1
#
_cell.length_a   1.000
_cell.length_b   1.000
_cell.length_c   1.000
_cell.angle_alpha   90.00
_cell.angle_beta   90.00
_cell.angle_gamma   90.00
#
_symmetry.space_group_name_H-M   'P 1'
#
loop_
_entity.id
_entity.type
_entity.pdbx_description
1 polymer ?
#
loop_
_entity_poly.entity_id
_entity_poly.type
_entity_poly.pdbx_seq_one_letter_code
_entity_poly.pdbx_strand_id
1 'polypeptide(L)'
;MFSRQYNLLSWMLIVIVVLLMTACNNGDEPVEENEDSDIASLEADIEALESIIDQLQDELAKRDETISELESELGIEDSDSTGEGESNNESPSSSENSTLRERANLVVGSLENKNFNTLANYVHPEKGVRFSPYGYVDTDEHLIFQSEEVKGFTYDTEEYEWGTEDGTGYAITLTPSEYYEEYIYIRDFSRMSSDIVENEIESYGNIIVNVEEKYPEAEFVSYYVTPSDNELNWANLILAFEEYEGEWYLVGIAVDRWTI
;
A
#
# COMPACT_ATOMS: atom_id res chain seq x y z
N MET A 1 -69.41 9.01 51.65
CA MET A 1 -68.47 7.98 52.16
C MET A 1 -67.88 7.13 51.02
N PHE A 2 -67.45 7.75 49.90
CA PHE A 2 -66.93 7.02 48.73
C PHE A 2 -65.60 7.57 48.17
N SER A 3 -65.03 8.62 48.77
CA SER A 3 -63.78 9.25 48.31
C SER A 3 -62.51 8.75 49.01
N ARG A 4 -62.63 7.88 50.03
CA ARG A 4 -61.48 7.37 50.80
C ARG A 4 -60.98 5.99 50.37
N GLN A 5 -61.71 5.26 49.53
CA GLN A 5 -61.27 3.94 49.02
C GLN A 5 -60.44 4.03 47.73
N TYR A 6 -60.64 5.06 46.88
CA TYR A 6 -59.86 5.22 45.65
C TYR A 6 -58.39 5.61 45.88
N ASN A 7 -58.07 6.33 46.96
CA ASN A 7 -56.69 6.67 47.28
C ASN A 7 -55.88 5.50 47.87
N LEU A 8 -56.55 4.53 48.49
CA LEU A 8 -55.91 3.30 48.98
C LEU A 8 -55.66 2.30 47.85
N LEU A 9 -56.59 2.13 46.90
CA LEU A 9 -56.37 1.28 45.73
C LEU A 9 -55.31 1.87 44.76
N SER A 10 -55.25 3.19 44.60
CA SER A 10 -54.25 3.83 43.73
C SER A 10 -52.82 3.71 44.28
N TRP A 11 -52.64 3.87 45.60
CA TRP A 11 -51.33 3.63 46.23
C TRP A 11 -50.94 2.16 46.25
N MET A 12 -51.90 1.23 46.40
CA MET A 12 -51.61 -0.20 46.34
C MET A 12 -51.21 -0.66 44.94
N LEU A 13 -51.73 -0.02 43.88
CA LEU A 13 -51.36 -0.30 42.49
C LEU A 13 -49.97 0.26 42.13
N ILE A 14 -49.59 1.41 42.70
CA ILE A 14 -48.24 1.99 42.55
C ILE A 14 -47.19 1.15 43.31
N VAL A 15 -47.51 0.63 44.49
CA VAL A 15 -46.59 -0.24 45.26
C VAL A 15 -46.41 -1.63 44.60
N ILE A 16 -47.44 -2.17 43.94
CA ILE A 16 -47.34 -3.45 43.19
C ILE A 16 -46.54 -3.30 41.89
N VAL A 17 -46.59 -2.14 41.23
CA VAL A 17 -45.77 -1.86 40.03
C VAL A 17 -44.29 -1.65 40.40
N VAL A 18 -44.00 -1.10 41.58
CA VAL A 18 -42.61 -0.96 42.08
C VAL A 18 -42.05 -2.29 42.60
N LEU A 19 -42.88 -3.21 43.10
CA LEU A 19 -42.45 -4.54 43.57
C LEU A 19 -42.33 -5.61 42.46
N LEU A 20 -42.80 -5.35 41.23
CA LEU A 20 -42.60 -6.25 40.07
C LEU A 20 -41.37 -5.90 39.22
N MET A 21 -40.66 -4.82 39.54
CA MET A 21 -39.42 -4.41 38.85
C MET A 21 -38.13 -4.91 39.54
N THR A 22 -38.21 -5.83 40.51
CA THR A 22 -37.03 -6.33 41.24
C THR A 22 -36.98 -7.85 41.41
N ALA A 23 -37.64 -8.60 40.53
CA ALA A 23 -37.63 -10.06 40.57
C ALA A 23 -37.63 -10.67 39.16
N CYS A 24 -36.56 -10.42 38.41
CA CYS A 24 -35.99 -11.30 37.39
C CYS A 24 -34.51 -10.89 37.21
N ASN A 25 -33.67 -11.26 38.17
CA ASN A 25 -32.23 -11.40 37.93
C ASN A 25 -32.00 -12.88 37.58
N ASN A 26 -31.49 -13.15 36.38
CA ASN A 26 -30.38 -14.08 36.13
C ASN A 26 -30.19 -14.27 34.63
N GLY A 27 -29.18 -13.58 34.10
CA GLY A 27 -28.62 -13.84 32.78
C GLY A 27 -28.17 -12.59 32.06
N ASP A 28 -27.34 -11.76 32.70
CA ASP A 28 -26.38 -10.87 32.02
C ASP A 28 -25.29 -10.55 33.05
N GLU A 29 -24.07 -11.02 32.78
CA GLU A 29 -22.86 -10.55 33.47
C GLU A 29 -22.62 -9.09 33.06
N PRO A 30 -22.34 -8.17 33.98
CA PRO A 30 -22.00 -6.81 33.60
C PRO A 30 -20.55 -6.80 33.08
N VAL A 31 -20.39 -6.67 31.76
CA VAL A 31 -19.13 -6.25 31.12
C VAL A 31 -19.20 -4.74 30.96
N GLU A 32 -19.01 -4.00 32.05
CA GLU A 32 -18.85 -2.54 32.02
C GLU A 32 -17.80 -2.10 33.06
N GLU A 33 -16.54 -2.50 32.89
CA GLU A 33 -15.41 -1.94 33.64
C GLU A 33 -14.10 -1.83 32.81
N ASN A 34 -14.15 -1.79 31.47
CA ASN A 34 -12.92 -1.59 30.67
C ASN A 34 -12.98 -0.57 29.53
N GLU A 35 -14.15 -0.11 29.07
CA GLU A 35 -14.21 0.84 27.95
C GLU A 35 -13.59 2.21 28.31
N ASP A 36 -13.83 2.72 29.51
CA ASP A 36 -13.23 3.99 29.97
C ASP A 36 -11.71 3.89 30.18
N SER A 37 -11.20 2.70 30.55
CA SER A 37 -9.76 2.46 30.71
C SER A 37 -9.06 2.34 29.36
N ASP A 38 -9.70 1.68 28.40
CA ASP A 38 -9.17 1.50 27.06
C ASP A 38 -9.18 2.83 26.29
N ILE A 39 -10.22 3.65 26.45
CA ILE A 39 -10.27 5.01 25.88
C ILE A 39 -9.16 5.89 26.45
N ALA A 40 -8.95 5.88 27.78
CA ALA A 40 -7.87 6.65 28.40
C ALA A 40 -6.47 6.17 27.97
N SER A 41 -6.30 4.86 27.72
CA SER A 41 -5.06 4.31 27.17
C SER A 41 -4.82 4.77 25.73
N LEU A 42 -5.86 4.77 24.90
CA LEU A 42 -5.78 5.23 23.51
C LEU A 42 -5.53 6.73 23.39
N GLU A 43 -6.11 7.55 24.27
CA GLU A 43 -5.84 8.99 24.33
C GLU A 43 -4.37 9.27 24.66
N ALA A 44 -3.78 8.50 25.58
CA ALA A 44 -2.36 8.61 25.91
C ALA A 44 -1.45 8.18 24.74
N ASP A 45 -1.82 7.13 24.01
CA ASP A 45 -1.08 6.69 22.83
C ASP A 45 -1.17 7.71 21.68
N ILE A 46 -2.31 8.37 21.49
CA ILE A 46 -2.47 9.46 20.52
C ILE A 46 -1.57 10.63 20.88
N GLU A 47 -1.54 11.07 22.14
CA GLU A 47 -0.65 12.17 22.58
C GLU A 47 0.84 11.81 22.39
N ALA A 48 1.21 10.55 22.65
CA ALA A 48 2.56 10.07 22.41
C ALA A 48 2.92 10.07 20.91
N LEU A 49 2.00 9.65 20.04
CA LEU A 49 2.19 9.66 18.59
C LEU A 49 2.27 11.08 18.03
N GLU A 50 1.43 12.01 18.51
CA GLU A 50 1.51 13.43 18.15
C GLU A 50 2.88 14.01 18.52
N SER A 51 3.38 13.69 19.72
CA SER A 51 4.73 14.11 20.12
C SER A 51 5.84 13.52 19.24
N ILE A 52 5.69 12.29 18.76
CA ILE A 52 6.65 11.67 17.83
C ILE A 52 6.61 12.35 16.46
N ILE A 53 5.42 12.70 15.96
CA ILE A 53 5.25 13.42 14.70
C ILE A 53 5.97 14.78 14.77
N ASP A 54 5.76 15.54 15.85
CA ASP A 54 6.43 16.82 16.06
C ASP A 54 7.97 16.66 16.09
N GLN A 55 8.48 15.63 16.78
CA GLN A 55 9.91 15.35 16.83
C GLN A 55 10.49 15.01 15.46
N LEU A 56 9.77 14.22 14.66
CA LEU A 56 10.19 13.84 13.32
C LEU A 56 10.16 15.04 12.36
N GLN A 57 9.17 15.92 12.47
CA GLN A 57 9.11 17.17 11.71
C GLN A 57 10.29 18.09 12.04
N ASP A 58 10.62 18.23 13.32
CA ASP A 58 11.81 18.97 13.78
C ASP A 58 13.11 18.35 13.26
N GLU A 59 13.18 17.01 13.19
CA GLU A 59 14.35 16.32 12.67
C GLU A 59 14.49 16.48 11.16
N LEU A 60 13.39 16.44 10.41
CA LEU A 60 13.36 16.73 8.98
C LEU A 60 13.81 18.17 8.70
N ALA A 61 13.27 19.15 9.40
CA ALA A 61 13.66 20.55 9.25
C ALA A 61 15.16 20.78 9.50
N LYS A 62 15.73 20.09 10.50
CA LYS A 62 17.19 20.13 10.75
C LYS A 62 17.99 19.45 9.65
N ARG A 63 17.50 18.34 9.10
CA ARG A 63 18.16 17.66 7.99
C ARG A 63 18.16 18.54 6.74
N ASP A 64 17.05 19.21 6.44
CA ASP A 64 16.95 20.17 5.32
C ASP A 64 17.92 21.35 5.49
N GLU A 65 18.04 21.89 6.71
CA GLU A 65 19.04 22.92 7.02
C GLU A 65 20.48 22.40 6.79
N THR A 66 20.79 21.18 7.24
CA THR A 66 22.13 20.59 7.00
C THR A 66 22.39 20.28 5.53
N ILE A 67 21.37 19.86 4.77
CA ILE A 67 21.48 19.65 3.33
C ILE A 67 21.78 20.98 2.64
N SER A 68 21.04 22.05 2.99
CA SER A 68 21.28 23.39 2.45
C SER A 68 22.68 23.92 2.78
N GLU A 69 23.18 23.66 3.99
CA GLU A 69 24.54 24.04 4.40
C GLU A 69 25.60 23.25 3.63
N LEU A 70 25.39 21.94 3.42
CA LEU A 70 26.27 21.07 2.63
C LEU A 70 26.26 21.43 1.13
N GLU A 71 25.11 21.78 0.57
CA GLU A 71 24.96 22.25 -0.81
C GLU A 71 25.71 23.57 -1.03
N SER A 72 25.66 24.49 -0.06
CA SER A 72 26.43 25.73 -0.06
C SER A 72 27.95 25.46 -0.03
N GLU A 73 28.40 24.45 0.73
CA GLU A 73 29.80 24.05 0.76
C GLU A 73 30.26 23.32 -0.52
N LEU A 74 29.33 22.66 -1.22
CA LEU A 74 29.57 21.98 -2.51
C LEU A 74 29.42 22.88 -3.74
N GLY A 75 28.95 24.12 -3.59
CA GLY A 75 28.83 25.10 -4.68
C GLY A 75 27.77 24.74 -5.72
N ILE A 76 26.73 24.01 -5.32
CA ILE A 76 25.53 23.79 -6.13
C ILE A 76 24.59 24.97 -5.86
N GLU A 77 24.66 26.01 -6.68
CA GLU A 77 23.62 27.04 -6.72
C GLU A 77 22.48 26.53 -7.60
N ASP A 78 21.33 26.19 -7.02
CA ASP A 78 20.08 26.08 -7.76
C ASP A 78 19.12 27.20 -7.36
N SER A 79 18.49 27.78 -8.38
CA SER A 79 17.70 29.00 -8.26
C SER A 79 16.34 28.73 -7.61
N ASP A 80 16.21 29.21 -6.37
CA ASP A 80 15.03 29.63 -5.63
C ASP A 80 13.77 29.95 -6.48
N SER A 81 12.60 29.38 -6.15
CA SER A 81 11.77 29.99 -5.09
C SER A 81 10.46 29.28 -4.77
N THR A 82 10.31 29.08 -3.47
CA THR A 82 9.20 28.61 -2.65
C THR A 82 7.99 29.55 -2.63
N GLY A 83 6.78 28.99 -2.49
CA GLY A 83 5.59 29.69 -2.01
C GLY A 83 4.63 28.73 -1.31
N GLU A 84 4.52 28.84 0.01
CA GLU A 84 3.62 28.06 0.87
C GLU A 84 2.12 28.37 0.65
N GLY A 85 1.30 27.31 0.69
CA GLY A 85 -0.02 27.31 1.33
C GLY A 85 -1.26 27.64 0.48
N GLU A 86 -1.93 26.62 -0.06
CA GLU A 86 -3.35 26.28 0.20
C GLU A 86 -3.83 25.16 -0.75
N SER A 87 -4.66 24.27 -0.20
CA SER A 87 -5.32 23.14 -0.87
C SER A 87 -5.70 23.40 -2.33
N ASN A 88 -5.11 22.65 -3.26
CA ASN A 88 -5.74 22.15 -4.49
C ASN A 88 -4.94 20.96 -5.03
N ASN A 89 -5.68 19.92 -5.44
CA ASN A 89 -5.19 18.84 -6.30
C ASN A 89 -4.52 19.44 -7.54
N GLU A 90 -3.19 19.45 -7.59
CA GLU A 90 -2.46 19.57 -8.86
C GLU A 90 -1.39 18.49 -8.93
N SER A 91 -1.70 17.51 -9.77
CA SER A 91 -0.73 16.65 -10.44
C SER A 91 0.46 17.50 -10.93
N PRO A 92 1.72 17.11 -10.65
CA PRO A 92 2.86 17.81 -11.21
C PRO A 92 2.94 17.49 -12.70
N SER A 93 2.27 18.29 -13.53
CA SER A 93 2.51 18.39 -14.97
C SER A 93 3.58 19.45 -15.20
N SER A 94 4.83 19.10 -14.92
CA SER A 94 6.01 19.78 -15.48
C SER A 94 6.76 18.72 -16.29
N SER A 95 6.58 18.74 -17.61
CA SER A 95 7.15 17.79 -18.56
C SER A 95 8.66 17.97 -18.67
N GLU A 96 9.40 17.57 -17.65
CA GLU A 96 10.73 17.04 -17.85
C GLU A 96 10.55 15.54 -18.10
N ASN A 97 10.88 15.09 -19.30
CA ASN A 97 10.86 13.67 -19.62
C ASN A 97 11.91 12.98 -18.75
N SER A 98 11.48 12.35 -17.65
CA SER A 98 12.35 11.57 -16.77
C SER A 98 12.97 10.42 -17.54
N THR A 99 14.22 10.07 -17.23
CA THR A 99 14.85 8.87 -17.79
C THR A 99 14.06 7.60 -17.39
N LEU A 100 14.26 6.52 -18.14
CA LEU A 100 13.65 5.21 -17.83
C LEU A 100 13.97 4.78 -16.38
N ARG A 101 15.23 4.94 -15.95
CA ARG A 101 15.68 4.60 -14.59
C ARG A 101 15.00 5.44 -13.51
N GLU A 102 14.90 6.75 -13.71
CA GLU A 102 14.22 7.63 -12.76
C GLU A 102 12.74 7.27 -12.63
N ARG A 103 12.08 6.99 -13.77
CA ARG A 103 10.69 6.53 -13.77
C ARG A 103 10.54 5.21 -13.02
N ALA A 104 11.42 4.25 -13.26
CA ALA A 104 11.40 2.97 -12.56
C ALA A 104 11.60 3.13 -11.05
N ASN A 105 12.51 4.01 -10.62
CA ASN A 105 12.73 4.27 -9.20
C ASN A 105 11.48 4.87 -8.52
N LEU A 106 10.74 5.74 -9.21
CA LEU A 106 9.47 6.28 -8.70
C LEU A 106 8.40 5.19 -8.56
N VAL A 107 8.34 4.24 -9.50
CA VAL A 107 7.46 3.07 -9.43
C VAL A 107 7.84 2.18 -8.23
N VAL A 108 9.11 1.83 -8.07
CA VAL A 108 9.57 1.01 -6.95
C VAL A 108 9.33 1.71 -5.61
N GLY A 109 9.56 3.02 -5.53
CA GLY A 109 9.24 3.80 -4.33
C GLY A 109 7.73 3.83 -4.02
N SER A 110 6.88 3.88 -5.05
CA SER A 110 5.42 3.78 -4.86
C SER A 110 5.00 2.41 -4.36
N LEU A 111 5.64 1.34 -4.89
CA LEU A 111 5.45 -0.02 -4.39
C LEU A 111 5.89 -0.12 -2.94
N GLU A 112 7.12 0.26 -2.57
CA GLU A 112 7.63 0.23 -1.18
C GLU A 112 6.67 0.87 -0.18
N ASN A 113 6.07 2.01 -0.53
CA ASN A 113 5.17 2.75 0.33
C ASN A 113 3.70 2.26 0.28
N LYS A 114 3.43 1.15 -0.42
CA LYS A 114 2.08 0.64 -0.72
C LYS A 114 1.15 1.75 -1.25
N ASN A 115 1.72 2.70 -1.99
CA ASN A 115 1.03 3.90 -2.43
C ASN A 115 0.49 3.70 -3.86
N PHE A 116 -0.59 2.93 -3.95
CA PHE A 116 -1.22 2.64 -5.24
C PHE A 116 -1.82 3.87 -5.91
N ASN A 117 -2.19 4.91 -5.14
CA ASN A 117 -2.62 6.18 -5.69
C ASN A 117 -1.49 6.89 -6.46
N THR A 118 -0.25 6.85 -5.95
CA THR A 118 0.90 7.36 -6.71
C THR A 118 1.28 6.42 -7.86
N LEU A 119 1.26 5.10 -7.64
CA LEU A 119 1.57 4.11 -8.67
C LEU A 119 0.68 4.28 -9.92
N ALA A 120 -0.61 4.57 -9.71
CA ALA A 120 -1.59 4.78 -10.78
C ALA A 120 -1.17 5.85 -11.80
N ASN A 121 -0.38 6.85 -11.38
CA ASN A 121 0.10 7.92 -12.29
C ASN A 121 1.14 7.41 -13.30
N TYR A 122 1.75 6.26 -13.04
CA TYR A 122 2.74 5.65 -13.93
C TYR A 122 2.13 4.56 -14.82
N VAL A 123 0.87 4.19 -14.62
CA VAL A 123 0.19 3.17 -15.44
C VAL A 123 -0.09 3.71 -16.83
N HIS A 124 0.21 2.92 -17.87
CA HIS A 124 -0.02 3.34 -19.24
C HIS A 124 -1.50 3.67 -19.49
N PRO A 125 -1.85 4.86 -20.02
CA PRO A 125 -3.23 5.35 -20.08
C PRO A 125 -4.14 4.51 -20.99
N GLU A 126 -3.60 3.94 -22.08
CA GLU A 126 -4.38 3.07 -22.97
C GLU A 126 -4.24 1.57 -22.66
N LYS A 127 -3.00 1.10 -22.42
CA LYS A 127 -2.68 -0.32 -22.24
C LYS A 127 -2.94 -0.86 -20.83
N GLY A 128 -3.00 0.00 -19.82
CA GLY A 128 -3.00 -0.42 -18.41
C GLY A 128 -1.68 -1.07 -18.00
N VAL A 129 -1.67 -1.71 -16.84
CA VAL A 129 -0.53 -2.49 -16.33
C VAL A 129 -0.95 -3.94 -16.07
N ARG A 130 -0.18 -4.90 -16.59
CA ARG A 130 -0.36 -6.33 -16.29
C ARG A 130 0.42 -6.71 -15.05
N PHE A 131 -0.21 -7.47 -14.15
CA PHE A 131 0.46 -8.07 -12.99
C PHE A 131 0.69 -9.56 -13.24
N SER A 132 1.96 -9.98 -13.20
CA SER A 132 2.35 -11.38 -13.33
C SER A 132 2.98 -11.88 -12.02
N PRO A 133 2.49 -12.98 -11.42
CA PRO A 133 2.97 -13.47 -10.13
C PRO A 133 4.44 -13.91 -10.15
N TYR A 134 4.93 -14.28 -11.34
CA TYR A 134 6.29 -14.77 -11.56
C TYR A 134 6.91 -14.12 -12.81
N GLY A 135 8.16 -14.50 -13.13
CA GLY A 135 8.86 -14.04 -14.33
C GLY A 135 8.24 -14.51 -15.66
N TYR A 136 7.40 -15.56 -15.63
CA TYR A 136 6.60 -15.96 -16.79
C TYR A 136 5.34 -15.10 -16.87
N VAL A 137 5.13 -14.46 -18.01
CA VAL A 137 3.96 -13.65 -18.33
C VAL A 137 3.01 -14.48 -19.19
N ASP A 138 1.84 -14.78 -18.64
CA ASP A 138 0.71 -15.37 -19.36
C ASP A 138 -0.26 -14.26 -19.77
N THR A 139 -0.38 -13.98 -21.07
CA THR A 139 -1.22 -12.89 -21.56
C THR A 139 -2.71 -13.21 -21.56
N ASP A 140 -3.06 -14.49 -21.42
CA ASP A 140 -4.45 -14.97 -21.44
C ASP A 140 -5.01 -15.05 -20.01
N GLU A 141 -4.17 -15.35 -19.02
CA GLU A 141 -4.58 -15.49 -17.60
C GLU A 141 -4.25 -14.27 -16.72
N HIS A 142 -3.11 -13.60 -16.94
CA HIS A 142 -2.69 -12.53 -16.03
C HIS A 142 -3.45 -11.23 -16.27
N LEU A 143 -3.88 -10.63 -15.16
CA LEU A 143 -4.80 -9.50 -15.15
C LEU A 143 -4.13 -8.18 -15.52
N ILE A 144 -4.87 -7.36 -16.24
CA ILE A 144 -4.50 -5.99 -16.61
C ILE A 144 -5.47 -5.05 -15.88
N PHE A 145 -4.91 -4.03 -15.24
CA PHE A 145 -5.68 -2.99 -14.56
C PHE A 145 -5.34 -1.62 -15.12
N GLN A 146 -6.35 -0.77 -15.24
CA GLN A 146 -6.22 0.62 -15.64
C GLN A 146 -5.81 1.49 -14.47
N SER A 147 -5.30 2.69 -14.78
CA SER A 147 -4.84 3.67 -13.79
C SER A 147 -5.86 3.90 -12.66
N GLU A 148 -7.14 4.10 -12.99
CA GLU A 148 -8.18 4.34 -11.98
C GLU A 148 -8.49 3.11 -11.12
N GLU A 149 -8.35 1.89 -11.66
CA GLU A 149 -8.51 0.65 -10.90
C GLU A 149 -7.34 0.48 -9.93
N VAL A 150 -6.09 0.65 -10.41
CA VAL A 150 -4.88 0.60 -9.57
C VAL A 150 -4.96 1.59 -8.43
N LYS A 151 -5.43 2.82 -8.68
CA LYS A 151 -5.60 3.85 -7.65
C LYS A 151 -6.46 3.40 -6.46
N GLY A 152 -7.42 2.50 -6.69
CA GLY A 152 -8.33 1.97 -5.69
C GLY A 152 -7.82 0.75 -4.91
N PHE A 153 -6.69 0.15 -5.29
CA PHE A 153 -6.22 -1.15 -4.77
C PHE A 153 -6.09 -1.23 -3.24
N THR A 154 -5.77 -0.12 -2.57
CA THR A 154 -5.69 -0.09 -1.09
C THR A 154 -7.01 -0.44 -0.42
N TYR A 155 -8.14 -0.11 -1.05
CA TYR A 155 -9.48 -0.25 -0.49
C TYR A 155 -10.31 -1.32 -1.19
N ASP A 156 -9.74 -1.93 -2.24
CA ASP A 156 -10.39 -3.02 -2.96
C ASP A 156 -10.33 -4.31 -2.14
N THR A 157 -11.51 -4.90 -1.94
CA THR A 157 -11.71 -6.14 -1.16
C THR A 157 -12.25 -7.26 -2.04
N GLU A 158 -12.37 -7.04 -3.35
CA GLU A 158 -12.69 -8.08 -4.32
C GLU A 158 -11.48 -9.01 -4.49
N GLU A 159 -11.75 -10.31 -4.51
CA GLU A 159 -10.73 -11.32 -4.82
C GLU A 159 -10.68 -11.53 -6.33
N TYR A 160 -9.45 -11.58 -6.86
CA TYR A 160 -9.19 -11.82 -8.27
C TYR A 160 -8.33 -13.07 -8.43
N GLU A 161 -8.46 -13.74 -9.57
CA GLU A 161 -7.59 -14.86 -9.97
C GLU A 161 -6.37 -14.30 -10.73
N TRP A 162 -5.24 -14.18 -10.05
CA TRP A 162 -4.03 -13.52 -10.57
C TRP A 162 -3.16 -14.43 -11.45
N GLY A 163 -3.55 -15.70 -11.58
CA GLY A 163 -2.79 -16.75 -12.26
C GLY A 163 -2.74 -18.01 -11.41
N THR A 164 -1.70 -18.82 -11.62
CA THR A 164 -1.56 -20.14 -10.99
C THR A 164 -0.27 -20.22 -10.17
N GLU A 165 -0.35 -20.76 -8.96
CA GLU A 165 0.80 -20.95 -8.07
C GLU A 165 1.74 -22.04 -8.61
N ASP A 166 3.03 -21.72 -8.69
CA ASP A 166 4.05 -22.68 -9.11
C ASP A 166 4.19 -23.83 -8.11
N GLY A 167 4.37 -25.04 -8.62
CA GLY A 167 4.44 -26.27 -7.81
C GLY A 167 3.08 -26.89 -7.46
N THR A 168 2.13 -26.13 -6.89
CA THR A 168 0.81 -26.67 -6.51
C THR A 168 -0.17 -26.73 -7.69
N GLY A 169 -0.09 -25.75 -8.60
CA GLY A 169 -1.03 -25.58 -9.71
C GLY A 169 -2.39 -25.03 -9.29
N TYR A 170 -2.52 -24.47 -8.08
CA TYR A 170 -3.77 -23.84 -7.63
C TYR A 170 -3.88 -22.39 -8.10
N ALA A 171 -5.11 -21.96 -8.32
CA ALA A 171 -5.42 -20.57 -8.64
C ALA A 171 -4.99 -19.64 -7.50
N ILE A 172 -4.31 -18.54 -7.84
CA ILE A 172 -3.94 -17.47 -6.92
C ILE A 172 -5.14 -16.54 -6.81
N THR A 173 -6.04 -16.82 -5.87
CA THR A 173 -7.23 -16.01 -5.60
C THR A 173 -6.98 -15.10 -4.40
N LEU A 174 -6.76 -13.81 -4.64
CA LEU A 174 -6.36 -12.84 -3.62
C LEU A 174 -6.96 -11.45 -3.89
N THR A 175 -7.13 -10.63 -2.86
CA THR A 175 -7.35 -9.18 -3.05
C THR A 175 -6.07 -8.50 -3.56
N PRO A 176 -6.15 -7.28 -4.15
CA PRO A 176 -4.96 -6.57 -4.62
C PRO A 176 -3.92 -6.31 -3.52
N SER A 177 -4.38 -6.03 -2.30
CA SER A 177 -3.49 -5.81 -1.15
C SER A 177 -2.75 -7.08 -0.73
N GLU A 178 -3.42 -8.23 -0.70
CA GLU A 178 -2.79 -9.52 -0.37
C GLU A 178 -1.83 -9.95 -1.49
N TYR A 179 -2.24 -9.82 -2.75
CA TYR A 179 -1.38 -10.11 -3.90
C TYR A 179 -0.10 -9.27 -3.90
N TYR A 180 -0.22 -7.97 -3.58
CA TYR A 180 0.94 -7.09 -3.44
C TYR A 180 1.92 -7.61 -2.36
N GLU A 181 1.43 -8.01 -1.19
CA GLU A 181 2.28 -8.50 -0.09
C GLU A 181 2.93 -9.84 -0.42
N GLU A 182 2.21 -10.74 -1.09
CA GLU A 182 2.67 -12.11 -1.33
C GLU A 182 3.49 -12.29 -2.61
N TYR A 183 3.25 -11.48 -3.65
CA TYR A 183 3.83 -11.68 -4.98
C TYR A 183 4.63 -10.50 -5.51
N ILE A 184 4.30 -9.27 -5.14
CA ILE A 184 5.01 -8.08 -5.66
C ILE A 184 6.10 -7.61 -4.72
N TYR A 185 5.76 -7.25 -3.47
CA TYR A 185 6.69 -6.66 -2.51
C TYR A 185 7.25 -7.69 -1.53
N ILE A 186 7.87 -8.73 -2.07
CA ILE A 186 8.47 -9.82 -1.29
C ILE A 186 9.86 -9.48 -0.74
N ARG A 187 10.43 -8.36 -1.18
CA ARG A 187 11.70 -7.77 -0.74
C ARG A 187 11.59 -6.25 -0.79
N ASP A 188 12.44 -5.60 -0.03
CA ASP A 188 12.69 -4.17 -0.14
C ASP A 188 13.59 -3.91 -1.37
N PHE A 189 12.97 -3.81 -2.55
CA PHE A 189 13.67 -3.63 -3.81
C PHE A 189 14.29 -2.24 -3.96
N SER A 190 13.78 -1.20 -3.28
CA SER A 190 14.37 0.14 -3.36
C SER A 190 15.70 0.22 -2.62
N ARG A 191 15.85 -0.47 -1.49
CA ARG A 191 17.03 -0.36 -0.62
C ARG A 191 17.94 -1.57 -0.64
N MET A 192 17.42 -2.78 -0.88
CA MET A 192 18.20 -4.02 -0.83
C MET A 192 18.69 -4.49 -2.20
N SER A 193 18.34 -3.80 -3.29
CA SER A 193 18.82 -4.18 -4.63
C SER A 193 20.34 -4.15 -4.69
N SER A 194 20.91 -5.31 -4.98
CA SER A 194 22.33 -5.51 -5.19
C SER A 194 22.76 -5.17 -6.62
N ASP A 195 21.82 -5.27 -7.56
CA ASP A 195 22.00 -4.87 -8.94
C ASP A 195 20.68 -4.30 -9.50
N ILE A 196 20.80 -3.33 -10.40
CA ILE A 196 19.66 -2.74 -11.09
C ILE A 196 20.04 -2.57 -12.56
N VAL A 197 19.41 -3.38 -13.42
CA VAL A 197 19.78 -3.58 -14.82
C VAL A 197 18.71 -3.00 -15.75
N GLU A 198 19.13 -2.39 -16.86
CA GLU A 198 18.26 -1.92 -17.93
C GLU A 198 18.42 -2.82 -19.16
N ASN A 199 17.30 -3.30 -19.72
CA ASN A 199 17.23 -4.00 -21.01
C ASN A 199 18.09 -5.27 -21.18
N GLU A 200 18.57 -5.83 -20.08
CA GLU A 200 19.29 -7.10 -20.04
C GLU A 200 18.67 -7.95 -18.93
N ILE A 201 17.50 -8.53 -19.19
CA ILE A 201 16.78 -9.31 -18.18
C ILE A 201 17.42 -10.68 -17.99
N GLU A 202 18.11 -10.85 -16.88
CA GLU A 202 18.64 -12.14 -16.45
C GLU A 202 17.55 -13.00 -15.78
N SER A 203 17.55 -14.28 -16.12
CA SER A 203 16.74 -15.30 -15.45
C SER A 203 17.60 -16.00 -14.41
N TYR A 204 17.16 -15.98 -13.14
CA TYR A 204 17.89 -16.59 -12.03
C TYR A 204 17.22 -17.89 -11.54
N GLY A 205 15.92 -18.03 -11.78
CA GLY A 205 15.12 -19.15 -11.28
C GLY A 205 14.89 -20.29 -12.26
N ASN A 206 13.96 -21.16 -11.87
CA ASN A 206 13.51 -22.29 -12.67
C ASN A 206 12.37 -21.91 -13.63
N ILE A 207 11.66 -20.82 -13.35
CA ILE A 207 10.59 -20.30 -14.20
C ILE A 207 11.20 -19.61 -15.42
N ILE A 208 10.63 -19.88 -16.59
CA ILE A 208 11.02 -19.20 -17.82
C ILE A 208 10.62 -17.72 -17.73
N VAL A 209 11.60 -16.83 -17.82
CA VAL A 209 11.36 -15.39 -17.94
C VAL A 209 11.12 -15.05 -19.41
N ASN A 210 9.90 -14.65 -19.78
CA ASN A 210 9.49 -14.37 -21.17
C ASN A 210 9.07 -12.90 -21.40
N VAL A 211 9.40 -12.00 -20.47
CA VAL A 211 8.96 -10.60 -20.50
C VAL A 211 9.31 -9.89 -21.82
N GLU A 212 10.52 -10.10 -22.35
CA GLU A 212 10.97 -9.51 -23.62
C GLU A 212 10.19 -10.05 -24.83
N GLU A 213 9.73 -11.31 -24.77
CA GLU A 213 8.88 -11.89 -25.81
C GLU A 213 7.47 -11.27 -25.78
N LYS A 214 6.92 -11.05 -24.57
CA LYS A 214 5.55 -10.56 -24.39
C LYS A 214 5.41 -9.04 -24.53
N TYR A 215 6.48 -8.29 -24.32
CA TYR A 215 6.52 -6.84 -24.49
C TYR A 215 7.62 -6.43 -25.47
N PRO A 216 7.47 -6.68 -26.78
CA PRO A 216 8.52 -6.41 -27.77
C PRO A 216 8.76 -4.91 -28.05
N GLU A 217 7.87 -4.04 -27.58
CA GLU A 217 7.96 -2.58 -27.71
C GLU A 217 8.41 -1.91 -26.39
N ALA A 218 8.57 -2.68 -25.31
CA ALA A 218 8.92 -2.15 -24.01
C ALA A 218 10.44 -2.12 -23.79
N GLU A 219 10.85 -1.17 -22.96
CA GLU A 219 12.14 -1.17 -22.29
C GLU A 219 11.92 -1.64 -20.84
N PHE A 220 12.95 -2.22 -20.23
CA PHE A 220 12.84 -2.89 -18.94
C PHE A 220 13.83 -2.35 -17.93
N VAL A 221 13.40 -2.32 -16.66
CA VAL A 221 14.29 -2.15 -15.51
C VAL A 221 14.03 -3.27 -14.53
N SER A 222 15.08 -3.97 -14.10
CA SER A 222 14.98 -5.03 -13.12
C SER A 222 15.81 -4.77 -11.87
N TYR A 223 15.28 -5.12 -10.71
CA TYR A 223 15.83 -4.85 -9.38
C TYR A 223 16.12 -6.19 -8.70
N TYR A 224 17.39 -6.60 -8.73
CA TYR A 224 17.82 -7.89 -8.20
C TYR A 224 18.33 -7.78 -6.77
N VAL A 225 17.73 -8.54 -5.88
CA VAL A 225 18.12 -8.68 -4.47
C VAL A 225 18.80 -10.03 -4.29
N THR A 226 20.09 -10.02 -3.95
CA THR A 226 20.83 -11.23 -3.58
C THR A 226 20.26 -11.88 -2.32
N PRO A 227 20.41 -13.21 -2.17
CA PRO A 227 19.99 -13.89 -0.95
C PRO A 227 20.88 -13.50 0.25
N SER A 228 20.27 -13.25 1.42
CA SER A 228 21.01 -12.89 2.65
C SER A 228 21.71 -14.09 3.30
N ASP A 229 20.96 -15.18 3.53
CA ASP A 229 21.41 -16.33 4.34
C ASP A 229 21.11 -17.68 3.68
N ASN A 230 20.03 -17.74 2.91
CA ASN A 230 19.60 -18.92 2.17
C ASN A 230 19.71 -18.60 0.68
N GLU A 231 20.52 -19.36 -0.06
CA GLU A 231 20.75 -19.21 -1.50
C GLU A 231 19.45 -19.21 -2.33
N LEU A 232 18.34 -19.66 -1.75
CA LEU A 232 17.01 -19.72 -2.38
C LEU A 232 16.13 -18.48 -2.10
N ASN A 233 16.65 -17.45 -1.45
CA ASN A 233 15.85 -16.28 -1.02
C ASN A 233 16.09 -15.03 -1.88
N TRP A 234 16.61 -15.20 -3.09
CA TRP A 234 16.76 -14.10 -4.04
C TRP A 234 15.41 -13.71 -4.65
N ALA A 235 15.32 -12.49 -5.17
CA ALA A 235 14.19 -12.02 -5.96
C ALA A 235 14.63 -10.97 -6.98
N ASN A 236 13.96 -10.92 -8.12
CA ASN A 236 14.16 -9.94 -9.17
C ASN A 236 12.81 -9.32 -9.54
N LEU A 237 12.58 -8.06 -9.16
CA LEU A 237 11.41 -7.30 -9.60
C LEU A 237 11.70 -6.75 -11.00
N ILE A 238 10.88 -7.12 -11.98
CA ILE A 238 11.01 -6.72 -13.38
C ILE A 238 9.86 -5.80 -13.74
N LEU A 239 10.20 -4.60 -14.21
CA LEU A 239 9.25 -3.58 -14.63
C LEU A 239 9.39 -3.36 -16.14
N ALA A 240 8.28 -3.43 -16.87
CA ALA A 240 8.21 -3.17 -18.31
C ALA A 240 7.57 -1.80 -18.56
N PHE A 241 8.23 -0.97 -19.35
CA PHE A 241 7.82 0.40 -19.68
C PHE A 241 7.71 0.60 -21.18
N GLU A 242 6.72 1.38 -21.60
CA GLU A 242 6.61 1.86 -22.97
C GLU A 242 6.44 3.38 -22.99
N GLU A 243 6.94 4.03 -24.05
CA GLU A 243 6.75 5.47 -24.23
C GLU A 243 5.34 5.77 -24.75
N TYR A 244 4.66 6.72 -24.08
CA TYR A 244 3.44 7.34 -24.56
C TYR A 244 3.57 8.85 -24.43
N GLU A 245 3.34 9.58 -25.54
CA GLU A 245 3.46 11.04 -25.61
C GLU A 245 4.81 11.62 -25.11
N GLY A 246 5.89 10.84 -25.20
CA GLY A 246 7.25 11.24 -24.81
C GLY A 246 7.61 10.95 -23.35
N GLU A 247 6.75 10.25 -22.63
CA GLU A 247 6.94 9.83 -21.25
C GLU A 247 6.88 8.31 -21.10
N TRP A 248 7.67 7.76 -20.17
CA TRP A 248 7.67 6.32 -19.86
C TRP A 248 6.48 5.94 -18.99
N TYR A 249 5.73 4.92 -19.39
CA TYR A 249 4.62 4.36 -18.61
C TYR A 249 4.76 2.86 -18.40
N LEU A 250 4.39 2.42 -17.21
CA LEU A 250 4.39 1.04 -16.78
C LEU A 250 3.28 0.25 -17.48
N VAL A 251 3.67 -0.83 -18.15
CA VAL A 251 2.76 -1.77 -18.84
C VAL A 251 2.80 -3.18 -18.24
N GLY A 252 3.82 -3.51 -17.44
CA GLY A 252 3.93 -4.82 -16.81
C GLY A 252 4.78 -4.82 -15.54
N ILE A 253 4.34 -5.63 -14.58
CA ILE A 253 5.09 -5.97 -13.36
C ILE A 253 5.19 -7.49 -13.29
N ALA A 254 6.41 -8.00 -13.10
CA ALA A 254 6.68 -9.41 -12.88
C ALA A 254 7.75 -9.57 -11.79
N VAL A 255 7.71 -10.67 -11.03
CA VAL A 255 8.75 -10.96 -10.02
C VAL A 255 9.34 -12.35 -10.28
N ASP A 256 10.57 -12.40 -10.79
CA ASP A 256 11.30 -13.67 -10.81
C ASP A 256 11.81 -13.97 -9.40
N ARG A 257 11.54 -15.17 -8.90
CA ARG A 257 11.91 -15.59 -7.56
C ARG A 257 12.12 -17.09 -7.55
N TRP A 258 12.82 -17.58 -6.54
CA TRP A 258 12.93 -19.02 -6.36
C TRP A 258 11.57 -19.62 -5.96
N THR A 259 11.19 -20.70 -6.64
CA THR A 259 9.99 -21.51 -6.42
C THR A 259 10.34 -23.01 -6.42
N ILE A 260 9.41 -23.86 -5.96
CA ILE A 260 9.64 -25.29 -5.62
C ILE A 260 9.21 -26.23 -6.75
#